data_AF-A0A9P8GZ88-F1
#
_entry.id   AF-A0A9P8GZ88-F1
#
_cell.length_a   1.000
_cell.length_b   1.000
_cell.length_c   1.000
_cell.angle_alpha   90.00
_cell.angle_beta   90.00
_cell.angle_gamma   90.00
#
_symmetry.space_group_name_H-M   'P 1'
#
loop_
_entity.id
_entity.type
_entity.pdbx_description
1 polymer ?
#
loop_
_entity_poly.entity_id
_entity_poly.type
_entity_poly.pdbx_seq_one_letter_code
_entity_poly.pdbx_strand_id
1 'polypeptide(L)'
;MAHDHPFSSADPAVVLDLIHSAGGRAFHPPGDKNFTSIPASLLLHENTVPILTIRDPRLAVTSAYRVLIDMGLPHGSGRPNFIISTSLQWQRLLYDFFTSHGITPLVVDADDLMTSPRYARALCEKLDMDPKQAYLSWPAATEEEKSALHPMFLASQRNLLESEGPNSGRAAKNIDFEKVEQEWEDEFGEDLAMVKEMIALAMPHYEWFQAKRFRAEQNDSGQ
;
A
#
# COMPACT_ATOMS: atom_id res chain seq x y z
N MET A 1 -3.36 -16.11 6.03
CA MET A 1 -3.02 -14.88 5.29
C MET A 1 -1.60 -14.51 5.66
N ALA A 2 -0.64 -14.66 4.75
CA ALA A 2 0.71 -14.17 4.97
C ALA A 2 0.71 -12.67 4.66
N HIS A 3 0.86 -11.82 5.68
CA HIS A 3 1.05 -10.39 5.51
C HIS A 3 2.55 -10.13 5.56
N ASP A 4 3.19 -10.14 4.40
CA ASP A 4 4.61 -9.81 4.27
C ASP A 4 4.76 -8.48 3.51
N HIS A 5 5.69 -7.65 3.94
CA HIS A 5 5.99 -6.44 3.20
C HIS A 5 6.73 -6.86 1.91
N PRO A 6 6.35 -6.36 0.72
CA PRO A 6 6.90 -6.87 -0.53
C PRO A 6 8.43 -6.80 -0.65
N PHE A 7 9.11 -5.87 0.04
CA PHE A 7 10.59 -5.87 0.10
C PHE A 7 11.18 -7.02 0.94
N SER A 8 10.48 -7.51 1.97
CA SER A 8 10.99 -8.59 2.85
C SER A 8 11.14 -9.89 2.07
N SER A 9 10.31 -10.07 1.05
CA SER A 9 10.38 -11.22 0.17
C SER A 9 11.23 -10.95 -1.08
N ALA A 10 11.70 -9.74 -1.35
CA ALA A 10 12.43 -9.43 -2.59
C ALA A 10 13.87 -9.96 -2.59
N ASP A 11 14.38 -10.35 -3.76
CA ASP A 11 15.78 -10.67 -3.99
C ASP A 11 16.65 -9.47 -3.59
N PRO A 12 17.65 -9.65 -2.68
CA PRO A 12 18.53 -8.58 -2.24
C PRO A 12 19.19 -7.80 -3.38
N ALA A 13 19.48 -8.43 -4.52
CA ALA A 13 20.05 -7.76 -5.68
C ALA A 13 19.08 -6.72 -6.28
N VAL A 14 17.79 -7.03 -6.32
CA VAL A 14 16.75 -6.11 -6.79
C VAL A 14 16.52 -4.97 -5.79
N VAL A 15 16.62 -5.27 -4.49
CA VAL A 15 16.58 -4.25 -3.42
C VAL A 15 17.73 -3.25 -3.57
N LEU A 16 18.95 -3.73 -3.76
CA LEU A 16 20.12 -2.88 -3.95
C LEU A 16 20.01 -2.04 -5.22
N ASP A 17 19.53 -2.63 -6.33
CA ASP A 17 19.35 -1.92 -7.58
C ASP A 17 18.28 -0.82 -7.48
N LEU A 18 17.17 -1.09 -6.78
CA LEU A 18 16.15 -0.07 -6.48
C LEU A 18 16.75 1.11 -5.71
N ILE A 19 17.47 0.85 -4.61
CA ILE A 19 18.10 1.89 -3.78
C ILE A 19 19.07 2.73 -4.63
N HIS A 20 19.87 2.08 -5.47
CA HIS A 20 20.80 2.78 -6.36
C HIS A 20 20.10 3.59 -7.45
N SER A 21 18.97 3.11 -7.97
CA SER A 21 18.22 3.79 -9.02
C SER A 21 17.58 5.09 -8.53
N ALA A 22 17.13 5.12 -7.28
CA ALA A 22 16.70 6.34 -6.61
C ALA A 22 17.84 7.38 -6.48
N GLY A 23 19.10 6.98 -6.60
CA GLY A 23 20.27 7.86 -6.68
C GLY A 23 20.62 8.31 -8.11
N GLY A 24 19.75 8.09 -9.09
CA GLY A 24 19.95 8.48 -10.50
C GLY A 24 20.63 7.42 -11.37
N ARG A 25 20.87 6.21 -10.86
CA ARG A 25 21.31 5.08 -11.70
C ARG A 25 20.13 4.52 -12.49
N ALA A 26 20.40 3.90 -13.63
CA ALA A 26 19.37 3.16 -14.35
C ALA A 26 18.92 1.96 -13.49
N PHE A 27 17.60 1.77 -13.39
CA PHE A 27 17.01 0.59 -12.77
C PHE A 27 16.99 -0.59 -13.75
N HIS A 28 17.33 -1.77 -13.28
CA HIS A 28 17.39 -3.03 -14.02
C HIS A 28 16.27 -3.96 -13.53
N PRO A 29 15.08 -3.92 -14.15
CA PRO A 29 13.99 -4.79 -13.72
C PRO A 29 14.36 -6.27 -13.92
N PRO A 30 13.89 -7.17 -13.05
CA PRO A 30 14.11 -8.62 -13.16
C PRO A 30 13.47 -9.26 -14.41
N GLY A 31 12.69 -8.50 -15.18
CA GLY A 31 11.98 -9.00 -16.36
C GLY A 31 10.82 -9.91 -15.98
N ASP A 32 10.75 -11.07 -16.62
CA ASP A 32 9.77 -12.13 -16.36
C ASP A 32 10.18 -13.06 -15.19
N LYS A 33 11.33 -12.83 -14.57
CA LYS A 33 11.79 -13.64 -13.44
C LYS A 33 11.05 -13.27 -12.17
N ASN A 34 10.65 -14.29 -11.42
CA ASN A 34 10.17 -14.10 -10.05
C ASN A 34 11.31 -13.55 -9.19
N PHE A 35 11.19 -12.30 -8.77
CA PHE A 35 12.16 -11.63 -7.92
C PHE A 35 11.85 -11.76 -6.43
N THR A 36 10.84 -12.56 -6.06
CA THR A 36 10.47 -12.78 -4.67
C THR A 36 10.94 -14.15 -4.17
N SER A 37 11.04 -14.30 -2.86
CA SER A 37 11.27 -15.56 -2.16
C SER A 37 10.02 -16.46 -2.14
N ILE A 38 8.86 -15.92 -2.53
CA ILE A 38 7.63 -16.68 -2.66
C ILE A 38 7.75 -17.59 -3.89
N PRO A 39 7.56 -18.92 -3.78
CA PRO A 39 7.71 -19.81 -4.92
C PRO A 39 6.81 -19.42 -6.09
N ALA A 40 7.35 -19.42 -7.31
CA ALA A 40 6.58 -19.13 -8.53
C ALA A 40 5.41 -20.10 -8.69
N SER A 41 5.55 -21.35 -8.23
CA SER A 41 4.46 -22.34 -8.23
C SER A 41 3.27 -21.95 -7.36
N LEU A 42 3.47 -21.11 -6.34
CA LEU A 42 2.40 -20.57 -5.50
C LEU A 42 1.82 -19.31 -6.12
N LEU A 43 2.68 -18.39 -6.58
CA LEU A 43 2.23 -17.15 -7.23
C LEU A 43 1.39 -17.44 -8.48
N LEU A 44 1.85 -18.36 -9.34
CA LEU A 44 1.23 -18.70 -10.62
C LEU A 44 0.22 -19.86 -10.51
N HIS A 45 -0.12 -20.30 -9.30
CA HIS A 45 -1.12 -21.35 -9.12
C HIS A 45 -2.49 -20.90 -9.66
N GLU A 46 -3.25 -21.81 -10.27
CA GLU A 46 -4.54 -21.49 -10.92
C GLU A 46 -5.58 -20.87 -9.96
N ASN A 47 -5.51 -21.22 -8.68
CA ASN A 47 -6.38 -20.69 -7.63
C ASN A 47 -5.79 -19.47 -6.89
N THR A 48 -4.65 -18.94 -7.34
CA THR A 48 -4.08 -17.72 -6.76
C THR A 48 -4.63 -16.51 -7.51
N VAL A 49 -5.32 -15.64 -6.78
CA VAL A 49 -5.80 -14.36 -7.32
C VAL A 49 -4.90 -13.23 -6.78
N PRO A 50 -4.01 -12.65 -7.61
CA PRO A 50 -3.15 -11.56 -7.16
C PRO A 50 -3.94 -10.26 -7.02
N ILE A 51 -3.94 -9.70 -5.81
CA ILE A 51 -4.54 -8.42 -5.47
C ILE A 51 -3.41 -7.48 -5.03
N LEU A 52 -3.29 -6.34 -5.69
CA LEU A 52 -2.31 -5.30 -5.37
C LEU A 52 -3.04 -4.10 -4.81
N THR A 53 -2.86 -3.83 -3.53
CA THR A 53 -3.42 -2.64 -2.89
C THR A 53 -2.50 -1.44 -3.09
N ILE A 54 -3.11 -0.29 -3.39
CA ILE A 54 -2.41 0.99 -3.56
C ILE A 54 -3.05 2.05 -2.66
N ARG A 55 -2.27 3.09 -2.34
CA ARG A 55 -2.73 4.24 -1.57
C ARG A 55 -1.99 5.48 -2.07
N ASP A 56 -2.65 6.63 -2.04
CA ASP A 56 -2.04 7.91 -2.41
C ASP A 56 -0.72 8.11 -1.63
N PRO A 57 0.42 8.33 -2.33
CA PRO A 57 1.72 8.46 -1.69
C PRO A 57 1.82 9.58 -0.67
N ARG A 58 1.07 10.68 -0.80
CA ARG A 58 1.05 11.77 0.18
C ARG A 58 0.54 11.30 1.54
N LEU A 59 -0.35 10.31 1.55
CA LEU A 59 -0.84 9.67 2.77
C LEU A 59 0.02 8.47 3.18
N ALA A 60 0.47 7.65 2.22
CA ALA A 60 1.24 6.44 2.53
C ALA A 60 2.63 6.77 3.08
N VAL A 61 3.36 7.71 2.47
CA VAL A 61 4.72 8.11 2.88
C VAL A 61 4.69 8.78 4.25
N THR A 62 3.80 9.76 4.45
CA THR A 62 3.68 10.47 5.74
C THR A 62 3.23 9.51 6.85
N SER A 63 2.33 8.58 6.55
CA SER A 63 1.96 7.50 7.48
C SER A 63 3.14 6.59 7.82
N ALA A 64 3.95 6.19 6.85
CA ALA A 64 5.12 5.35 7.09
C ALA A 64 6.16 6.08 7.95
N TYR A 65 6.39 7.38 7.71
CA TYR A 65 7.28 8.18 8.54
C TYR A 65 6.85 8.15 10.02
N ARG A 66 5.58 8.46 10.30
CA ARG A 66 5.02 8.42 11.68
C ARG A 66 5.18 7.05 12.33
N VAL A 67 4.88 5.98 11.59
CA VAL A 67 5.03 4.60 12.10
C VAL A 67 6.49 4.28 12.42
N LEU A 68 7.44 4.68 11.58
CA LEU A 68 8.86 4.44 11.82
C LEU A 68 9.37 5.20 13.06
N ILE A 69 8.95 6.45 13.24
CA ILE A 69 9.23 7.21 14.47
C ILE A 69 8.64 6.51 15.70
N ASP A 70 7.38 6.07 15.64
CA ASP A 70 6.70 5.34 16.74
C ASP A 70 7.36 3.97 17.02
N MET A 71 8.04 3.37 16.04
CA MET A 71 8.85 2.16 16.22
C MET A 71 10.24 2.45 16.81
N GLY A 72 10.58 3.72 17.09
CA GLY A 72 11.88 4.13 17.60
C GLY A 72 12.97 4.22 16.54
N LEU A 73 12.60 4.34 15.26
CA LEU A 73 13.52 4.51 14.14
C LEU A 73 13.57 6.00 13.73
N PRO A 74 14.51 6.79 14.27
CA PRO A 74 14.58 8.22 13.97
C PRO A 74 14.82 8.48 12.47
N HIS A 75 14.40 9.64 11.99
CA HIS A 75 14.58 10.09 10.61
C HIS A 75 14.07 9.09 9.57
N GLY A 76 12.91 8.46 9.84
CA GLY A 76 12.33 7.46 8.94
C GLY A 76 13.28 6.30 8.61
N SER A 77 14.13 5.89 9.55
CA SER A 77 15.17 4.85 9.39
C SER A 77 16.24 5.12 8.33
N GLY A 78 16.35 6.37 7.86
CA GLY A 78 17.27 6.82 6.81
C GLY A 78 16.75 6.55 5.39
N ARG A 79 17.27 7.33 4.43
CA ARG A 79 16.80 7.35 3.04
C ARG A 79 16.68 5.96 2.37
N PRO A 80 17.65 5.03 2.46
CA PRO A 80 17.52 3.72 1.81
C PRO A 80 16.34 2.88 2.32
N ASN A 81 16.15 2.83 3.64
CA ASN A 81 15.04 2.08 4.24
C ASN A 81 13.69 2.74 3.92
N PHE A 82 13.66 4.07 3.87
CA PHE A 82 12.44 4.79 3.56
C PHE A 82 12.00 4.60 2.10
N ILE A 83 12.96 4.55 1.15
CA ILE A 83 12.70 4.21 -0.26
C ILE A 83 12.03 2.83 -0.37
N ILE A 84 12.63 1.80 0.24
CA ILE A 84 12.12 0.43 0.08
C ILE A 84 10.76 0.24 0.75
N SER A 85 10.46 1.02 1.79
CA SER A 85 9.20 0.92 2.56
C SER A 85 8.05 1.73 1.95
N THR A 86 8.34 2.73 1.12
CA THR A 86 7.31 3.64 0.58
C THR A 86 7.16 3.60 -0.93
N SER A 87 8.02 2.86 -1.63
CA SER A 87 7.94 2.72 -3.08
C SER A 87 6.82 1.77 -3.53
N LEU A 88 6.08 2.19 -4.57
CA LEU A 88 5.14 1.34 -5.30
C LEU A 88 5.80 0.55 -6.45
N GLN A 89 7.12 0.64 -6.58
CA GLN A 89 7.87 -0.07 -7.61
C GLN A 89 7.80 -1.58 -7.40
N TRP A 90 7.70 -2.06 -6.16
CA TRP A 90 7.51 -3.49 -5.86
C TRP A 90 6.23 -4.04 -6.46
N GLN A 91 5.13 -3.32 -6.29
CA GLN A 91 3.84 -3.65 -6.85
C GLN A 91 3.95 -3.64 -8.38
N ARG A 92 4.68 -2.68 -8.96
CA ARG A 92 4.89 -2.61 -10.41
C ARG A 92 5.64 -3.83 -10.94
N LEU A 93 6.70 -4.24 -10.27
CA LEU A 93 7.45 -5.44 -10.63
C LEU A 93 6.60 -6.71 -10.50
N LEU A 94 5.80 -6.83 -9.43
CA LEU A 94 4.86 -7.95 -9.27
C LEU A 94 3.80 -7.95 -10.38
N TYR A 95 3.26 -6.78 -10.71
CA TYR A 95 2.29 -6.64 -11.78
C TYR A 95 2.87 -7.09 -13.12
N ASP A 96 4.06 -6.60 -13.46
CA ASP A 96 4.75 -6.94 -14.69
C ASP A 96 5.08 -8.46 -14.74
N PHE A 97 5.53 -9.05 -13.62
CA PHE A 97 5.73 -10.50 -13.49
C PHE A 97 4.45 -11.31 -13.72
N PHE A 98 3.32 -10.95 -13.11
CA PHE A 98 2.06 -11.67 -13.34
C PHE A 98 1.58 -11.53 -14.78
N THR A 99 1.66 -10.32 -15.35
CA THR A 99 1.19 -10.07 -16.72
C THR A 99 2.04 -10.76 -17.78
N SER A 100 3.35 -10.92 -17.56
CA SER A 100 4.21 -11.71 -18.45
C SER A 100 3.81 -13.19 -18.48
N HIS A 101 3.08 -13.67 -17.47
CA HIS A 101 2.53 -15.03 -17.38
C HIS A 101 1.03 -15.09 -17.70
N GLY A 102 0.46 -14.05 -18.31
CA GLY A 102 -0.94 -14.01 -18.73
C GLY A 102 -1.94 -13.79 -17.59
N ILE A 103 -1.48 -13.46 -16.38
CA ILE A 103 -2.33 -13.17 -15.23
C ILE A 103 -2.41 -11.64 -15.07
N THR A 104 -3.61 -11.09 -14.98
CA THR A 104 -3.79 -9.65 -14.71
C THR A 104 -4.17 -9.44 -13.25
N PRO A 105 -3.28 -8.88 -12.41
CA PRO A 105 -3.61 -8.59 -11.02
C PRO A 105 -4.75 -7.58 -10.87
N LEU A 106 -5.56 -7.79 -9.84
CA LEU A 106 -6.56 -6.82 -9.44
C LEU A 106 -5.88 -5.71 -8.66
N VAL A 107 -5.98 -4.48 -9.18
CA VAL A 107 -5.45 -3.30 -8.51
C VAL A 107 -6.57 -2.67 -7.68
N VAL A 108 -6.35 -2.51 -6.39
CA VAL A 108 -7.37 -2.03 -5.44
C VAL A 108 -6.88 -0.75 -4.78
N ASP A 109 -7.58 0.36 -5.01
CA ASP A 109 -7.25 1.64 -4.36
C ASP A 109 -7.90 1.71 -2.97
N ALA A 110 -7.08 2.06 -1.97
CA ALA A 110 -7.54 2.28 -0.61
C ALA A 110 -8.62 3.36 -0.52
N ASP A 111 -8.58 4.38 -1.39
CA ASP A 111 -9.61 5.43 -1.42
C ASP A 111 -11.00 4.88 -1.72
N ASP A 112 -11.09 3.95 -2.67
CA ASP A 112 -12.37 3.35 -3.06
C ASP A 112 -12.89 2.40 -1.96
N LEU A 113 -11.99 1.63 -1.31
CA LEU A 113 -12.33 0.79 -0.14
C LEU A 113 -12.82 1.62 1.05
N MET A 114 -12.16 2.73 1.36
CA MET A 114 -12.46 3.55 2.54
C MET A 114 -13.75 4.37 2.41
N THR A 115 -14.21 4.62 1.18
CA THR A 115 -15.34 5.54 0.93
C THR A 115 -16.59 4.86 0.39
N SER A 116 -16.51 3.59 0.00
CA SER A 116 -17.63 2.91 -0.65
C SER A 116 -17.78 1.47 -0.14
N PRO A 117 -18.73 1.22 0.78
CA PRO A 117 -19.19 -0.13 1.10
C PRO A 117 -19.57 -0.95 -0.14
N ARG A 118 -20.18 -0.29 -1.14
CA ARG A 118 -20.54 -0.92 -2.42
C ARG A 118 -19.30 -1.44 -3.16
N TYR A 119 -18.21 -0.67 -3.16
CA TYR A 119 -16.97 -1.07 -3.80
C TYR A 119 -16.40 -2.34 -3.16
N ALA A 120 -16.36 -2.41 -1.83
CA ALA A 120 -15.90 -3.61 -1.12
C ALA A 120 -16.76 -4.85 -1.44
N ARG A 121 -18.09 -4.68 -1.51
CA ARG A 121 -19.01 -5.77 -1.90
C ARG A 121 -18.81 -6.21 -3.36
N ALA A 122 -18.64 -5.26 -4.27
CA ALA A 122 -18.35 -5.56 -5.68
C ALA A 122 -16.99 -6.27 -5.85
N LEU A 123 -16.00 -5.93 -5.00
CA LEU A 123 -14.73 -6.64 -4.97
C LEU A 123 -14.90 -8.08 -4.47
N CYS A 124 -15.70 -8.32 -3.42
CA CYS A 124 -16.05 -9.69 -3.01
C CYS A 124 -16.69 -10.48 -4.15
N GLU A 125 -17.67 -9.89 -4.84
CA GLU A 125 -18.32 -10.53 -5.99
C GLU A 125 -17.32 -10.86 -7.11
N LYS A 126 -16.42 -9.91 -7.42
CA LYS A 126 -15.35 -10.11 -8.41
C LYS A 126 -14.40 -11.26 -8.05
N LEU A 127 -14.25 -11.56 -6.76
CA LEU A 127 -13.41 -12.61 -6.20
C LEU A 127 -14.17 -13.92 -5.94
N ASP A 128 -15.41 -14.05 -6.42
CA ASP A 128 -16.30 -15.20 -6.15
C ASP A 128 -16.52 -15.45 -4.64
N MET A 129 -16.52 -14.37 -3.86
CA MET A 129 -16.87 -14.36 -2.43
C MET A 129 -18.27 -13.80 -2.23
N ASP A 130 -18.95 -14.21 -1.16
CA ASP A 130 -20.28 -13.69 -0.82
C ASP A 130 -20.21 -12.18 -0.45
N PRO A 131 -20.79 -11.28 -1.26
CA PRO A 131 -20.73 -9.84 -1.01
C PRO A 131 -21.45 -9.44 0.28
N LYS A 132 -22.39 -10.25 0.78
CA LYS A 132 -23.11 -9.98 2.03
C LYS A 132 -22.22 -10.16 3.24
N GLN A 133 -21.19 -11.00 3.13
CA GLN A 133 -20.21 -11.27 4.19
C GLN A 133 -19.04 -10.29 4.20
N ALA A 134 -19.03 -9.27 3.33
CA ALA A 134 -18.06 -8.18 3.42
C ALA A 134 -18.14 -7.52 4.80
N TYR A 135 -17.07 -7.67 5.58
CA TYR A 135 -16.99 -7.18 6.96
C TYR A 135 -16.55 -5.71 6.97
N LEU A 136 -17.53 -4.81 7.12
CA LEU A 136 -17.34 -3.35 7.00
C LEU A 136 -17.57 -2.60 8.31
N SER A 137 -17.86 -3.32 9.39
CA SER A 137 -17.92 -2.80 10.74
C SER A 137 -17.37 -3.85 11.68
N TRP A 138 -16.52 -3.42 12.59
CA TRP A 138 -15.85 -4.25 13.59
C TRP A 138 -15.76 -3.47 14.90
N PRO A 139 -15.63 -4.15 16.04
CA PRO A 139 -15.34 -3.46 17.29
C PRO A 139 -13.91 -2.90 17.26
N ALA A 140 -13.72 -1.70 17.83
CA ALA A 140 -12.37 -1.24 18.16
C ALA A 140 -11.76 -2.16 19.23
N ALA A 141 -10.44 -2.32 19.18
CA ALA A 141 -9.69 -3.13 20.13
C ALA A 141 -9.73 -2.50 21.53
N THR A 142 -9.84 -3.33 22.57
CA THR A 142 -9.82 -2.85 23.96
C THR A 142 -8.41 -2.43 24.38
N GLU A 143 -8.29 -1.68 25.48
CA GLU A 143 -6.98 -1.30 26.02
C GLU A 143 -6.18 -2.52 26.49
N GLU A 144 -6.85 -3.55 27.01
CA GLU A 144 -6.22 -4.82 27.36
C GLU A 144 -5.63 -5.51 26.12
N GLU A 145 -6.38 -5.58 25.02
CA GLU A 145 -5.92 -6.15 23.75
C GLU A 145 -4.71 -5.37 23.19
N LYS A 146 -4.79 -4.04 23.19
CA LYS A 146 -3.67 -3.18 22.76
C LYS A 146 -2.42 -3.37 23.62
N SER A 147 -2.59 -3.49 24.95
CA SER A 147 -1.49 -3.67 25.89
C SER A 147 -0.78 -5.02 25.74
N ALA A 148 -1.47 -6.02 25.20
CA ALA A 148 -0.92 -7.35 24.93
C ALA A 148 -0.12 -7.42 23.61
N LEU A 149 -0.24 -6.42 22.74
CA LEU A 149 0.46 -6.38 21.46
C LEU A 149 1.91 -5.93 21.64
N HIS A 150 2.80 -6.48 20.80
CA HIS A 150 4.16 -5.99 20.69
C HIS A 150 4.15 -4.51 20.26
N PRO A 151 5.00 -3.62 20.83
CA PRO A 151 4.98 -2.19 20.53
C PRO A 151 5.07 -1.85 19.03
N MET A 152 5.85 -2.59 18.25
CA MET A 152 5.94 -2.37 16.79
C MET A 152 4.63 -2.71 16.05
N PHE A 153 3.89 -3.72 16.50
CA PHE A 153 2.57 -4.02 15.92
C PHE A 153 1.55 -2.97 16.31
N LEU A 154 1.59 -2.51 17.57
CA LEU A 154 0.75 -1.41 18.01
C LEU A 154 1.01 -0.13 17.19
N ALA A 155 2.27 0.24 16.95
CA ALA A 155 2.65 1.40 16.14
C ALA A 155 2.15 1.29 14.69
N SER A 156 2.34 0.13 14.04
CA SER A 156 1.93 -0.07 12.63
C SER A 156 0.43 -0.26 12.42
N GLN A 157 -0.32 -0.66 13.45
CA GLN A 157 -1.74 -1.02 13.33
C GLN A 157 -2.68 -0.14 14.17
N ARG A 158 -2.17 0.91 14.87
CA ARG A 158 -2.95 1.80 15.75
C ARG A 158 -4.30 2.20 15.13
N ASN A 159 -4.23 2.66 13.88
CA ASN A 159 -5.39 3.13 13.13
C ASN A 159 -6.46 2.05 12.90
N LEU A 160 -6.05 0.80 12.70
CA LEU A 160 -6.98 -0.33 12.56
C LEU A 160 -7.58 -0.69 13.92
N LEU A 161 -6.73 -0.77 14.95
CA LEU A 161 -7.11 -1.10 16.33
C LEU A 161 -8.08 -0.09 16.94
N GLU A 162 -8.01 1.17 16.55
CA GLU A 162 -8.91 2.24 17.03
C GLU A 162 -10.15 2.44 16.15
N SER A 163 -10.23 1.77 15.00
CA SER A 163 -11.33 1.94 14.05
C SER A 163 -12.47 0.97 14.33
N GLU A 164 -13.68 1.38 13.94
CA GLU A 164 -14.87 0.51 13.96
C GLU A 164 -15.35 0.12 12.54
N GLY A 165 -14.53 0.44 11.53
CA GLY A 165 -14.84 0.29 10.12
C GLY A 165 -13.89 1.09 9.21
N PRO A 166 -14.10 1.02 7.89
CA PRO A 166 -13.37 1.86 6.94
C PRO A 166 -13.60 3.35 7.23
N ASN A 167 -12.53 4.16 7.22
CA ASN A 167 -12.59 5.58 7.56
C ASN A 167 -12.48 6.45 6.31
N SER A 168 -13.62 6.97 5.84
CA SER A 168 -13.68 7.83 4.66
C SER A 168 -12.95 9.16 4.84
N GLY A 169 -12.82 9.67 6.07
CA GLY A 169 -12.06 10.88 6.39
C GLY A 169 -10.55 10.74 6.17
N ARG A 170 -10.07 9.53 5.86
CA ARG A 170 -8.66 9.24 5.55
C ARG A 170 -8.41 8.86 4.09
N ALA A 171 -9.43 8.96 3.25
CA ALA A 171 -9.29 8.82 1.80
C ALA A 171 -8.73 10.12 1.21
N ALA A 172 -7.76 10.01 0.31
CA ALA A 172 -7.07 11.13 -0.31
C ALA A 172 -8.04 12.11 -0.96
N LYS A 173 -9.09 11.63 -1.62
CA LYS A 173 -10.13 12.49 -2.22
C LYS A 173 -10.91 13.37 -1.23
N ASN A 174 -10.85 13.05 0.06
CA ASN A 174 -11.50 13.81 1.14
C ASN A 174 -10.50 14.64 1.96
N ILE A 175 -9.23 14.69 1.56
CA ILE A 175 -8.18 15.46 2.21
C ILE A 175 -7.89 16.73 1.42
N ASP A 176 -7.83 17.86 2.13
CA ASP A 176 -7.27 19.10 1.61
C ASP A 176 -5.74 19.05 1.74
N PHE A 177 -5.08 18.61 0.66
CA PHE A 177 -3.63 18.51 0.65
C PHE A 177 -2.93 19.87 0.69
N GLU A 178 -3.53 20.94 0.16
CA GLU A 178 -2.91 22.27 0.25
C GLU A 178 -2.77 22.69 1.71
N LYS A 179 -3.79 22.41 2.53
CA LYS A 179 -3.76 22.67 3.96
C LYS A 179 -2.79 21.74 4.69
N VAL A 180 -2.89 20.43 4.47
CA VAL A 180 -2.05 19.46 5.19
C VAL A 180 -0.56 19.63 4.87
N GLU A 181 -0.22 19.98 3.63
CA GLU A 181 1.17 20.20 3.23
C GLU A 181 1.79 21.45 3.85
N GLN A 182 0.99 22.43 4.29
CA GLN A 182 1.49 23.59 5.05
C GLN A 182 1.97 23.20 6.45
N GLU A 183 1.38 22.15 7.03
CA GLU A 183 1.72 21.66 8.38
C GLU A 183 2.98 20.75 8.35
N TRP A 184 3.45 20.35 7.16
CA TRP A 184 4.57 19.41 7.02
C TRP A 184 5.93 19.98 7.42
N GLU A 185 6.13 21.30 7.35
CA GLU A 185 7.36 21.93 7.88
C GLU A 185 7.46 21.73 9.39
N ASP A 186 6.37 21.95 10.11
CA ASP A 186 6.31 21.72 11.56
C ASP A 186 6.40 20.24 11.91
N GLU A 187 5.78 19.38 11.09
CA GLU A 187 5.72 17.94 11.37
C GLU A 187 7.05 17.21 11.09
N PHE A 188 7.68 17.48 9.94
CA PHE A 188 8.84 16.71 9.47
C PHE A 188 10.18 17.44 9.65
N GLY A 189 10.17 18.76 9.83
CA GLY A 189 11.37 19.56 10.04
C GLY A 189 12.45 19.27 9.00
N GLU A 190 13.63 18.83 9.45
CA GLU A 190 14.79 18.53 8.61
C GLU A 190 14.54 17.37 7.62
N ASP A 191 13.60 16.46 7.91
CA ASP A 191 13.28 15.31 7.06
C ASP A 191 12.27 15.63 5.95
N LEU A 192 11.71 16.84 5.91
CA LEU A 192 10.71 17.25 4.93
C LEU A 192 11.16 17.01 3.48
N ALA A 193 12.42 17.32 3.17
CA ALA A 193 12.97 17.13 1.83
C ALA A 193 12.95 15.66 1.40
N MET A 194 13.29 14.75 2.31
CA MET A 194 13.25 13.31 2.08
C MET A 194 11.81 12.81 1.94
N VAL A 195 10.87 13.30 2.76
CA VAL A 195 9.44 12.96 2.64
C VAL A 195 8.90 13.37 1.27
N LYS A 196 9.16 14.61 0.83
CA LYS A 196 8.73 15.11 -0.49
C LYS A 196 9.38 14.31 -1.64
N GLU A 197 10.65 13.94 -1.50
CA GLU A 197 11.34 13.08 -2.45
C GLU A 197 10.64 11.71 -2.58
N MET A 198 10.33 11.04 -1.46
CA MET A 198 9.66 9.73 -1.49
C MET A 198 8.27 9.80 -2.13
N ILE A 199 7.51 10.86 -1.84
CA ILE A 199 6.21 11.10 -2.49
C ILE A 199 6.40 11.25 -4.00
N ALA A 200 7.35 12.07 -4.43
CA ALA A 200 7.63 12.30 -5.85
C ALA A 200 8.07 11.02 -6.57
N LEU A 201 8.86 10.17 -5.92
CA LEU A 201 9.27 8.87 -6.48
C LEU A 201 8.09 7.89 -6.61
N ALA A 202 7.18 7.86 -5.62
CA ALA A 202 6.06 6.92 -5.62
C ALA A 202 4.86 7.37 -6.48
N MET A 203 4.67 8.68 -6.68
CA MET A 203 3.49 9.23 -7.37
C MET A 203 3.28 8.71 -8.80
N PRO A 204 4.29 8.66 -9.69
CA PRO A 204 4.09 8.16 -11.06
C PRO A 204 3.63 6.69 -11.10
N HIS A 205 4.10 5.88 -10.15
CA HIS A 205 3.66 4.49 -10.01
C HIS A 205 2.21 4.42 -9.51
N TYR A 206 1.86 5.25 -8.52
CA TYR A 206 0.48 5.36 -8.03
C TYR A 206 -0.48 5.73 -9.15
N GLU A 207 -0.21 6.80 -9.90
CA GLU A 207 -1.08 7.26 -10.99
C GLU A 207 -1.26 6.17 -12.07
N TRP A 208 -0.18 5.46 -12.40
CA TRP A 208 -0.24 4.35 -13.35
C TRP A 208 -1.15 3.21 -12.88
N PHE A 209 -1.09 2.88 -11.59
CA PHE A 209 -1.95 1.88 -10.97
C PHE A 209 -3.39 2.37 -10.81
N GLN A 210 -3.56 3.62 -10.40
CA GLN A 210 -4.85 4.26 -10.21
C GLN A 210 -5.65 4.25 -11.53
N ALA A 211 -5.00 4.43 -12.67
CA ALA A 211 -5.62 4.31 -13.99
C ALA A 211 -6.12 2.88 -14.32
N LYS A 212 -5.53 1.86 -13.70
CA LYS A 212 -5.83 0.42 -13.90
C LYS A 212 -6.66 -0.21 -12.78
N ARG A 213 -6.98 0.56 -11.74
CA ARG A 213 -7.70 0.06 -10.58
C ARG A 213 -9.02 -0.56 -10.98
N PHE A 214 -9.42 -1.57 -10.22
CA PHE A 214 -10.76 -2.13 -10.27
C PHE A 214 -11.77 -1.00 -10.10
N ARG A 215 -12.82 -1.02 -10.91
CA ARG A 215 -13.95 -0.09 -10.80
C ARG A 215 -15.19 -0.93 -10.60
N ALA A 216 -15.88 -0.73 -9.48
CA ALA A 216 -17.20 -1.30 -9.31
C ALA A 216 -18.11 -0.71 -10.40
N GLU A 217 -18.70 -1.54 -11.24
CA GLU A 217 -19.58 -1.08 -12.31
C GLU A 217 -20.71 -0.25 -11.70
N GLN A 218 -20.91 0.96 -12.26
CA GLN A 218 -22.14 1.69 -12.03
C GLN A 218 -23.22 0.95 -12.81
N ASN A 219 -23.98 0.09 -12.14
CA ASN A 219 -25.34 -0.19 -12.60
C ASN A 219 -26.06 1.16 -12.61
N ASP A 220 -26.04 1.84 -13.76
CA ASP A 220 -27.07 2.76 -14.17
C ASP A 220 -28.35 1.91 -14.20
N SER A 221 -29.10 1.94 -13.11
CA SER A 221 -30.51 1.59 -13.15
C SER A 221 -31.23 2.67 -13.95
N GLY A 222 -31.00 2.64 -15.27
CA GLY A 222 -31.83 3.29 -16.27
C GLY A 222 -32.96 2.34 -16.63
N GLN A 223 -34.18 2.82 -16.33
CA GLN A 223 -35.52 2.25 -16.57
C GLN A 223 -36.11 1.42 -15.43
#